data_AF-A0A950J9H1-F1
#
_entry.id   AF-A0A950J9H1-F1
#
_cell.length_a   1.000
_cell.length_b   1.000
_cell.length_c   1.000
_cell.angle_alpha   90.00
_cell.angle_beta   90.00
_cell.angle_gamma   90.00
#
_symmetry.space_group_name_H-M   'P 1'
#
loop_
_entity.id
_entity.type
_entity.pdbx_description
1 polymer ?
#
loop_
_entity_poly.entity_id
_entity_poly.type
_entity_poly.pdbx_seq_one_letter_code
_entity_poly.pdbx_strand_id
1 'polypeptide(L)'
;MPSFSRSLEQALHRALALAGERRHEYATLEHLLLALVDDQDAAAVMRACNVEIDTLRRSLVEYVDTELSNLTGDGRQDAKPTAGFQRVIQR
;
A
#
# COMPACT_ATOMS: atom_id res chain seq x y z
N MET A 1 -8.38 9.48 18.45
CA MET A 1 -7.92 8.80 17.22
C MET A 1 -7.95 7.31 17.51
N PRO A 2 -8.49 6.46 16.62
CA PRO A 2 -8.36 5.01 16.82
C PRO A 2 -6.88 4.66 16.95
N SER A 3 -6.51 3.96 18.02
CA SER A 3 -5.14 3.49 18.20
C SER A 3 -4.97 2.25 17.34
N PHE A 4 -4.34 2.41 16.16
CA PHE A 4 -3.93 1.26 15.37
C PHE A 4 -2.83 0.48 16.10
N SER A 5 -2.63 -0.79 15.71
CA SER A 5 -1.41 -1.48 16.09
C SER A 5 -0.20 -0.75 15.50
N ARG A 6 0.95 -0.82 16.18
CA ARG A 6 2.19 -0.21 15.66
C ARG A 6 2.58 -0.77 14.28
N SER A 7 2.34 -2.06 14.04
CA SER A 7 2.60 -2.71 12.76
C SER A 7 1.74 -2.12 11.64
N LEU A 8 0.45 -1.92 11.89
CA LEU A 8 -0.47 -1.33 10.92
C LEU A 8 -0.12 0.13 10.63
N GLU A 9 0.18 0.93 11.66
CA GLU A 9 0.59 2.33 11.47
C GLU A 9 1.86 2.43 10.60
N GLN A 10 2.83 1.53 10.81
CA GLN A 10 4.02 1.43 9.97
C GLN A 10 3.70 1.01 8.54
N ALA A 11 2.76 0.08 8.33
CA ALA A 11 2.31 -0.31 6.99
C ALA A 11 1.62 0.85 6.26
N LEU A 12 0.80 1.64 6.97
CA LEU A 12 0.13 2.82 6.40
C LEU A 12 1.14 3.88 5.95
N HIS A 13 2.14 4.17 6.78
CA HIS A 13 3.22 5.11 6.41
C HIS A 13 4.05 4.59 5.24
N ARG A 14 4.39 3.29 5.24
CA ARG A 14 5.09 2.66 4.11
C ARG A 14 4.31 2.77 2.81
N ALA A 15 2.99 2.56 2.85
CA ALA A 15 2.15 2.68 1.66
C ALA A 15 2.16 4.10 1.06
N LEU A 16 2.14 5.14 1.91
CA LEU A 16 2.26 6.53 1.46
C LEU A 16 3.65 6.83 0.89
N ALA A 17 4.71 6.31 1.52
CA ALA A 17 6.07 6.44 1.03
C ALA A 17 6.26 5.77 -0.34
N LEU A 18 5.73 4.56 -0.53
CA LEU A 18 5.79 3.84 -1.81
C LEU A 18 5.13 4.62 -2.96
N ALA A 19 4.01 5.31 -2.68
CA ALA A 19 3.37 6.19 -3.65
C ALA A 19 4.23 7.44 -3.93
N GLY A 20 4.81 8.04 -2.90
CA GLY A 20 5.70 9.20 -3.01
C GLY A 20 6.98 8.92 -3.80
N GLU A 21 7.63 7.78 -3.58
CA GLU A 21 8.83 7.32 -4.31
C GLU A 21 8.57 7.22 -5.82
N ARG A 22 7.35 6.84 -6.19
CA ARG A 22 6.89 6.71 -7.59
C ARG A 22 6.27 8.00 -8.14
N ARG A 23 6.21 9.05 -7.32
CA ARG A 23 5.57 10.34 -7.64
C ARG A 23 4.10 10.19 -8.02
N HIS A 24 3.43 9.17 -7.48
CA HIS A 24 1.99 9.03 -7.60
C HIS A 24 1.30 10.09 -6.75
N GLU A 25 0.34 10.81 -7.33
CA GLU A 25 -0.47 11.80 -6.62
C GLU A 25 -1.30 11.14 -5.50
N TYR A 26 -1.68 9.88 -5.70
CA TYR A 26 -2.55 9.14 -4.80
C TYR A 26 -1.93 7.82 -4.32
N ALA A 27 -2.05 7.57 -3.02
CA ALA A 27 -1.83 6.25 -2.43
C ALA A 27 -3.12 5.41 -2.51
N THR A 28 -3.02 4.29 -3.23
CA THR A 28 -4.13 3.38 -3.53
C THR A 28 -4.09 2.13 -2.63
N LEU A 29 -5.08 1.24 -2.78
CA LEU A 29 -5.12 -0.01 -2.02
C LEU A 29 -3.97 -0.95 -2.39
N GLU A 30 -3.44 -0.85 -3.59
CA GLU A 30 -2.31 -1.64 -4.08
C GLU A 30 -1.03 -1.27 -3.33
N HIS A 31 -0.81 0.02 -3.06
CA HIS A 31 0.30 0.48 -2.23
C HIS A 31 0.16 -0.02 -0.78
N LEU A 32 -1.07 0.00 -0.24
CA LEU A 32 -1.36 -0.54 1.09
C LEU A 32 -1.11 -2.04 1.16
N LEU A 33 -1.61 -2.79 0.18
CA LEU A 33 -1.43 -4.22 0.11
C LEU A 33 0.06 -4.57 -0.05
N LEU A 34 0.80 -3.84 -0.89
CA LEU A 34 2.24 -4.02 -1.05
C LEU A 34 2.98 -3.82 0.28
N ALA A 35 2.63 -2.78 1.05
CA ALA A 35 3.19 -2.55 2.38
C ALA A 35 2.81 -3.65 3.40
N LEU A 36 1.61 -4.23 3.31
CA LEU A 36 1.15 -5.32 4.17
C LEU A 36 1.80 -6.66 3.82
N VAL A 37 2.15 -6.90 2.56
CA VAL A 37 2.91 -8.10 2.15
C VAL A 37 4.33 -8.10 2.78
N ASP A 38 4.85 -6.92 3.12
CA ASP A 38 6.11 -6.71 3.88
C ASP A 38 5.94 -6.70 5.40
N ASP A 39 4.71 -6.79 5.90
CA ASP A 39 4.45 -6.90 7.33
C ASP A 39 4.42 -8.36 7.75
N GLN A 40 5.17 -8.71 8.80
CA GLN A 40 5.35 -10.11 9.21
C GLN A 40 4.01 -10.75 9.64
N ASP A 41 3.19 -10.00 10.38
CA ASP A 41 1.92 -10.50 10.91
C ASP A 41 0.91 -10.67 9.77
N ALA A 42 0.78 -9.67 8.90
CA ALA A 42 -0.11 -9.72 7.75
C ALA A 42 0.32 -10.81 6.75
N ALA A 43 1.61 -10.94 6.47
CA ALA A 43 2.13 -11.99 5.60
C ALA A 43 1.90 -13.40 6.19
N ALA A 44 1.97 -13.57 7.51
CA ALA A 44 1.65 -14.84 8.16
C ALA A 44 0.17 -15.21 7.95
N VAL A 45 -0.74 -14.25 8.12
CA VAL A 45 -2.18 -14.45 7.86
C VAL A 45 -2.44 -14.79 6.39
N MET A 46 -1.84 -14.05 5.45
CA MET A 46 -1.99 -14.31 4.01
C MET A 46 -1.48 -15.72 3.63
N ARG A 47 -0.34 -16.16 4.17
CA ARG A 47 0.15 -17.53 3.95
C ARG A 47 -0.79 -18.59 4.53
N ALA A 48 -1.38 -18.34 5.70
CA ALA A 48 -2.40 -19.22 6.28
C ALA A 48 -3.66 -19.32 5.41
N CYS A 49 -3.93 -18.29 4.60
CA CYS A 49 -4.98 -18.28 3.57
C CYS A 49 -4.51 -18.82 2.20
N ASN A 50 -3.37 -19.51 2.13
CA ASN A 50 -2.80 -20.07 0.90
C ASN A 50 -2.45 -19.03 -0.18
N VAL A 51 -2.09 -17.81 0.23
CA VAL A 51 -1.61 -16.77 -0.70
C VAL A 51 -0.11 -16.93 -0.96
N GLU A 52 0.26 -17.03 -2.23
CA GLU A 52 1.66 -17.01 -2.69
C GLU A 52 2.23 -15.58 -2.66
N ILE A 53 2.82 -15.21 -1.52
CA ILE A 53 3.34 -13.87 -1.21
C ILE A 53 4.30 -13.34 -2.29
N ASP A 54 5.24 -14.15 -2.76
CA ASP A 54 6.23 -13.70 -3.74
C ASP A 54 5.61 -13.44 -5.12
N THR A 55 4.59 -14.20 -5.48
CA THR A 55 3.82 -13.98 -6.71
C THR A 55 2.97 -12.72 -6.58
N LEU A 56 2.24 -12.58 -5.47
CA LEU A 56 1.42 -11.39 -5.18
C LEU A 56 2.26 -10.12 -5.19
N ARG A 57 3.43 -10.14 -4.53
CA ARG A 57 4.36 -9.00 -4.51
C ARG A 57 4.77 -8.59 -5.93
N ARG A 58 5.18 -9.55 -6.76
CA ARG A 58 5.62 -9.27 -8.13
C ARG A 58 4.51 -8.62 -8.94
N SER A 59 3.30 -9.17 -8.86
CA SER A 59 2.12 -8.61 -9.54
C SER A 59 1.77 -7.21 -9.04
N LEU A 60 1.89 -6.96 -7.73
CA LEU A 60 1.62 -5.63 -7.16
C LEU A 60 2.65 -4.60 -7.61
N VAL A 61 3.94 -4.95 -7.60
CA VAL A 61 5.01 -4.07 -8.08
C VAL A 61 4.80 -3.75 -9.56
N GLU A 62 4.55 -4.76 -10.38
CA GLU A 62 4.26 -4.57 -11.80
C GLU A 62 3.06 -3.64 -12.01
N TYR A 63 1.93 -3.90 -11.33
CA TYR A 63 0.72 -3.08 -11.45
C TYR A 63 0.95 -1.63 -11.01
N VAL A 64 1.63 -1.43 -9.87
CA VAL A 64 1.94 -0.10 -9.36
C VAL A 64 2.89 0.63 -10.31
N ASP A 65 3.87 -0.04 -10.89
CA ASP A 65 4.86 0.58 -11.78
C ASP A 65 4.32 0.87 -13.19
N THR A 66 3.30 0.13 -13.63
CA THR A 66 2.78 0.20 -15.02
C THR A 66 1.39 0.81 -15.11
N GLU A 67 0.42 0.30 -14.37
CA GLU A 67 -0.99 0.71 -14.49
C GLU A 67 -1.27 2.02 -13.74
N LEU A 68 -0.52 2.29 -12.66
CA LEU A 68 -0.66 3.54 -11.90
C LEU A 68 0.24 4.67 -12.42
N SER A 69 1.04 4.46 -13.47
CA SER A 69 1.89 5.50 -14.06
C SER A 69 1.11 6.73 -14.53
N ASN A 70 -0.17 6.55 -14.85
CA ASN A 70 -1.06 7.65 -15.26
C ASN A 70 -1.51 8.55 -14.10
N LEU A 71 -1.24 8.14 -12.85
CA LEU A 71 -1.54 8.89 -11.64
C LEU A 71 -0.34 9.72 -11.15
N THR A 72 0.72 9.86 -11.96
CA THR A 72 1.88 10.69 -11.58
C THR A 72 1.48 12.16 -11.48
N GLY A 73 1.72 12.75 -10.31
CA GLY A 73 1.52 14.18 -10.07
C GLY A 73 2.74 15.02 -10.47
N ASP A 74 2.65 16.32 -10.25
CA ASP A 74 3.75 17.27 -10.47
C ASP A 74 4.94 17.09 -9.49
N GLY A 75 4.86 16.13 -8.58
CA GLY A 75 5.88 15.81 -7.58
C GLY A 75 6.07 16.90 -6.52
N ARG A 76 5.19 17.92 -6.47
CA ARG A 76 5.27 19.02 -5.50
C ARG A 76 4.52 18.76 -4.20
N GLN A 77 3.75 17.69 -4.12
CA GLN A 77 2.92 17.35 -2.97
C GLN A 77 3.13 15.89 -2.57
N ASP A 78 3.05 15.63 -1.27
CA ASP A 78 3.03 14.26 -0.75
C ASP A 78 1.79 13.51 -1.27
N ALA A 79 1.96 12.21 -1.50
CA ALA A 79 0.89 11.35 -1.98
C ALA A 79 -0.29 11.35 -0.99
N LYS A 80 -1.52 11.50 -1.50
CA LYS A 80 -2.74 11.52 -0.67
C LYS A 80 -3.47 10.18 -0.76
N PRO A 81 -4.02 9.65 0.34
CA PRO A 81 -4.77 8.40 0.30
C PRO A 81 -6.06 8.58 -0.53
N THR A 82 -6.36 7.59 -1.38
CA THR A 82 -7.65 7.53 -2.08
C THR A 82 -8.82 7.32 -1.12
N ALA A 83 -10.04 7.59 -1.57
CA ALA A 83 -11.25 7.29 -0.79
C ALA A 83 -11.36 5.81 -0.41
N GLY A 84 -10.90 4.89 -1.28
CA GLY A 84 -10.83 3.46 -0.99
C GLY A 84 -9.88 3.16 0.16
N PHE A 85 -8.68 3.74 0.11
CA PHE A 85 -7.69 3.66 1.19
C PHE A 85 -8.26 4.19 2.51
N GLN A 86 -8.84 5.39 2.51
CA GLN A 86 -9.41 6.00 3.71
C GLN A 86 -10.53 5.16 4.33
N ARG A 87 -11.35 4.52 3.50
CA ARG A 87 -12.42 3.63 3.98
C ARG A 87 -11.87 2.40 4.71
N VAL A 88 -10.71 1.88 4.29
CA VAL A 88 -10.06 0.75 4.96
C VAL A 88 -9.52 1.18 6.33
N ILE A 89 -8.94 2.38 6.44
CA ILE A 89 -8.47 2.93 7.74
C ILE A 89 -9.63 3.11 8.74
N GLN A 90 -10.83 3.40 8.24
CA GLN A 90 -12.00 3.72 9.06
C GLN A 90 -12.81 2.48 9.50
N ARG A 91 -12.44 1.28 9.05
CA ARG A 91 -13.10 0.01 9.39
C ARG A 91 -12.32 -0.75 10.46
#